data_AF-A0A2V7QZQ8-F1
#
_entry.id   AF-A0A2V7QZQ8-F1
#
_cell.length_a   1.000
_cell.length_b   1.000
_cell.length_c   1.000
_cell.angle_alpha   90.00
_cell.angle_beta   90.00
_cell.angle_gamma   90.00
#
_symmetry.space_group_name_H-M   'P 1'
#
loop_
_entity.id
_entity.type
_entity.pdbx_description
1 polymer ?
#
loop_
_entity_poly.entity_id
_entity_poly.type
_entity_poly.pdbx_seq_one_letter_code
_entity_poly.pdbx_strand_id
1 'polypeptide(L)'
;DLLANGFSEVPIPEDAVQPYYNALVLVYNATALPARDTVVDVYRIHTFPAPTTRSLMLQLRASDAWVQALARREIPTGDPTVDTLLARYALSVGSVFTLSNGDVFLTLGSAGPLNVKALGTLFVGIAGVKSAEPNGAIGDGADIVASLSSAVLLTYSVGYGDCPAGCIARRFYHFAVHDDGTVEYLGASGAPPPQPGQP
;
A
#
# COMPACT_ATOMS: atom_id res chain seq x y z
N ASP A 1 -7.71 11.59 -15.86
CA ASP A 1 -8.22 10.23 -16.09
C ASP A 1 -7.25 9.22 -15.49
N LEU A 2 -7.30 9.07 -14.17
CA LEU A 2 -6.47 8.11 -13.42
C LEU A 2 -6.94 6.67 -13.68
N LEU A 3 -8.11 6.46 -14.28
CA LEU A 3 -8.57 5.12 -14.67
C LEU A 3 -8.06 4.72 -16.05
N ALA A 4 -7.79 5.68 -16.96
CA ALA A 4 -7.15 5.40 -18.24
C ALA A 4 -5.61 5.32 -18.19
N ASN A 5 -4.95 6.07 -17.30
CA ASN A 5 -3.47 6.14 -17.23
C ASN A 5 -2.85 5.59 -15.92
N GLY A 6 -3.67 5.28 -14.89
CA GLY A 6 -3.25 5.19 -13.48
C GLY A 6 -2.44 3.99 -13.03
N PHE A 7 -1.75 3.31 -13.93
CA PHE A 7 -0.72 2.33 -13.57
C PHE A 7 0.67 2.65 -14.13
N SER A 8 0.83 3.79 -14.81
CA SER A 8 2.09 4.13 -15.51
C SER A 8 2.99 5.12 -14.77
N GLU A 9 2.43 6.04 -13.98
CA GLU A 9 3.22 7.05 -13.26
C GLU A 9 3.66 6.57 -11.88
N VAL A 10 4.92 6.85 -11.53
CA VAL A 10 5.52 6.49 -10.23
C VAL A 10 5.07 7.44 -9.12
N PRO A 11 5.12 8.78 -9.27
CA PRO A 11 4.55 9.67 -8.27
C PRO A 11 3.04 9.48 -8.20
N ILE A 12 2.48 9.44 -6.99
CA ILE A 12 1.04 9.47 -6.79
C ILE A 12 0.64 10.95 -6.68
N PRO A 13 -0.21 11.48 -7.59
CA PRO A 13 -0.64 12.87 -7.53
C PRO A 13 -1.42 13.17 -6.24
N GLU A 14 -1.12 14.30 -5.61
CA GLU A 14 -1.77 14.69 -4.34
C GLU A 14 -3.27 14.94 -4.51
N ASP A 15 -3.66 15.56 -5.62
CA ASP A 15 -5.06 15.81 -6.01
C ASP A 15 -5.87 14.51 -6.19
N ALA A 16 -5.22 13.41 -6.58
CA ALA A 16 -5.82 12.09 -6.64
C ALA A 16 -6.11 11.49 -5.25
N VAL A 17 -5.33 11.87 -4.23
CA VAL A 17 -5.40 11.32 -2.86
C VAL A 17 -6.28 12.17 -1.96
N GLN A 18 -6.25 13.49 -2.15
CA GLN A 18 -6.86 14.46 -1.24
C GLN A 18 -8.35 14.22 -0.95
N PRO A 19 -9.22 13.87 -1.94
CA PRO A 19 -10.62 13.61 -1.67
C PRO A 19 -10.82 12.44 -0.68
N TYR A 20 -10.04 11.38 -0.83
CA TYR A 20 -10.09 10.22 0.05
C TYR A 20 -9.56 10.53 1.45
N TYR A 21 -8.45 11.28 1.54
CA TYR A 21 -7.90 11.71 2.82
C TYR A 21 -8.90 12.59 3.59
N ASN A 22 -9.51 13.57 2.92
CA ASN A 22 -10.54 14.42 3.51
C ASN A 22 -11.73 13.60 4.02
N ALA A 23 -12.19 12.62 3.23
CA ALA A 23 -13.29 11.75 3.64
C ALA A 23 -12.95 10.90 4.88
N LEU A 24 -11.73 10.37 4.97
CA LEU A 24 -11.26 9.64 6.15
C LEU A 24 -11.24 10.55 7.40
N VAL A 25 -10.77 11.79 7.25
CA VAL A 25 -10.77 12.79 8.34
C VAL A 25 -12.19 13.15 8.77
N LEU A 26 -13.13 13.28 7.83
CA LEU A 26 -14.53 13.57 8.15
C LEU A 26 -15.20 12.41 8.88
N VAL A 27 -15.01 11.16 8.44
CA VAL A 27 -15.49 9.99 9.18
C VAL A 27 -14.85 9.92 10.57
N TYR A 28 -13.54 10.18 10.69
CA TYR A 28 -12.86 10.19 11.98
C TYR A 28 -13.47 11.20 12.97
N ASN A 29 -13.93 12.35 12.48
CA ASN A 29 -14.52 13.42 13.30
C ASN A 29 -16.05 13.32 13.46
N ALA A 30 -16.72 12.37 12.80
CA ALA A 30 -18.17 12.19 12.88
C ALA A 30 -18.60 11.49 14.19
N THR A 31 -18.25 12.08 15.33
CA THR A 31 -18.46 11.52 16.69
C THR A 31 -19.94 11.38 17.09
N ALA A 32 -20.86 11.96 16.33
CA ALA A 32 -22.29 11.74 16.51
C ALA A 32 -22.77 10.39 15.94
N LEU A 33 -21.95 9.67 15.16
CA LEU A 33 -22.31 8.38 14.55
C LEU A 33 -21.72 7.21 15.36
N PRO A 34 -22.52 6.34 15.99
CA PRO A 34 -21.99 5.16 16.69
C PRO A 34 -21.19 4.19 15.78
N ALA A 35 -21.49 4.17 14.48
CA ALA A 35 -20.73 3.41 13.50
C ALA A 35 -19.28 3.90 13.36
N ARG A 36 -19.02 5.19 13.56
CA ARG A 36 -17.67 5.76 13.61
C ARG A 36 -16.87 5.14 14.75
N ASP A 37 -17.44 5.08 15.95
CA ASP A 37 -16.75 4.52 17.12
C ASP A 37 -16.40 3.04 16.89
N THR A 38 -17.28 2.32 16.20
CA THR A 38 -17.05 0.93 15.84
C THR A 38 -15.81 0.77 14.95
N VAL A 39 -15.70 1.57 13.89
CA VAL A 39 -14.60 1.40 12.92
C VAL A 39 -13.30 2.06 13.38
N VAL A 40 -13.36 3.16 14.14
CA VAL A 40 -12.18 3.92 14.59
C VAL A 40 -11.66 3.44 15.95
N ASP A 41 -12.52 3.22 16.94
CA ASP A 41 -12.09 2.98 18.32
C ASP A 41 -12.16 1.51 18.71
N VAL A 42 -13.24 0.82 18.35
CA VAL A 42 -13.46 -0.59 18.72
C VAL A 42 -12.55 -1.50 17.90
N TYR A 43 -12.66 -1.45 16.57
CA TYR A 43 -11.88 -2.31 15.68
C TYR A 43 -10.59 -1.66 15.18
N ARG A 44 -10.44 -0.34 15.33
CA ARG A 44 -9.24 0.41 14.93
C ARG A 44 -8.81 0.06 13.50
N ILE A 45 -9.78 0.09 12.58
CA ILE A 45 -9.60 -0.36 11.21
C ILE A 45 -8.66 0.61 10.48
N HIS A 46 -7.64 0.04 9.84
CA HIS A 46 -6.71 0.73 8.95
C HIS A 46 -6.65 0.01 7.60
N THR A 47 -6.09 0.66 6.59
CA THR A 47 -5.84 0.04 5.28
C THR A 47 -4.91 -1.15 5.41
N PHE A 48 -5.23 -2.24 4.72
CA PHE A 48 -4.34 -3.39 4.60
C PHE A 48 -3.12 -3.00 3.75
N PRO A 49 -1.89 -3.32 4.16
CA PRO A 49 -0.67 -2.88 3.46
C PRO A 49 -0.37 -3.72 2.19
N ALA A 50 -1.37 -3.96 1.35
CA ALA A 50 -1.24 -4.58 0.04
C ALA A 50 -2.20 -3.92 -0.98
N PRO A 51 -1.69 -3.23 -2.02
CA PRO A 51 -0.27 -3.02 -2.33
C PRO A 51 0.40 -2.02 -1.38
N THR A 52 1.70 -2.20 -1.14
CA THR A 52 2.50 -1.18 -0.44
C THR A 52 2.79 0.00 -1.35
N THR A 53 2.81 1.21 -0.79
CA THR A 53 3.21 2.44 -1.48
C THR A 53 4.64 2.88 -1.15
N ARG A 54 5.39 2.09 -0.37
CA ARG A 54 6.66 2.56 0.21
C ARG A 54 7.86 1.64 0.03
N SER A 55 7.65 0.41 -0.44
CA SER A 55 8.69 -0.61 -0.40
C SER A 55 8.67 -1.46 -1.66
N LEU A 56 9.71 -1.36 -2.46
CA LEU A 56 9.96 -2.22 -3.62
C LEU A 56 10.86 -3.38 -3.20
N MET A 57 10.56 -4.57 -3.67
CA MET A 57 11.34 -5.78 -3.51
C MET A 57 12.04 -6.12 -4.82
N LEU A 58 13.33 -6.42 -4.77
CA LEU A 58 14.15 -6.77 -5.92
C LEU A 58 14.83 -8.12 -5.71
N GLN A 59 14.80 -8.98 -6.72
CA GLN A 59 15.72 -10.12 -6.85
C GLN A 59 16.71 -9.81 -7.97
N LEU A 60 18.00 -9.88 -7.64
CA LEU A 60 19.10 -9.39 -8.45
C LEU A 60 20.19 -10.44 -8.63
N ARG A 61 20.85 -10.43 -9.78
CA ARG A 61 21.98 -11.32 -10.07
C ARG A 61 23.23 -10.82 -9.33
N ALA A 62 23.75 -11.61 -8.41
CA ALA A 62 24.88 -11.23 -7.55
C ALA A 62 26.22 -11.03 -8.30
N SER A 63 26.35 -11.54 -9.52
CA SER A 63 27.57 -11.37 -10.34
C SER A 63 27.76 -9.96 -10.86
N ASP A 64 26.71 -9.14 -10.88
CA ASP A 64 26.73 -7.84 -11.53
C ASP A 64 27.29 -6.79 -10.56
N ALA A 65 28.28 -6.01 -11.01
CA ALA A 65 29.06 -5.13 -10.13
C ALA A 65 28.19 -4.08 -9.41
N TRP A 66 27.21 -3.51 -10.11
CA TRP A 66 26.27 -2.53 -9.55
C TRP A 66 25.40 -3.15 -8.45
N VAL A 67 25.03 -4.43 -8.56
CA VAL A 67 24.25 -5.16 -7.54
C VAL A 67 25.08 -5.30 -6.26
N GLN A 68 26.37 -5.60 -6.40
CA GLN A 68 27.28 -5.70 -5.26
C GLN A 68 27.49 -4.36 -4.56
N ALA A 69 27.63 -3.27 -5.33
CA ALA A 69 27.71 -1.92 -4.78
C ALA A 69 26.41 -1.55 -4.03
N LEU A 70 25.25 -1.79 -4.66
CA LEU A 70 23.94 -1.54 -4.06
C LEU A 70 23.72 -2.34 -2.77
N ALA A 71 24.09 -3.62 -2.75
CA ALA A 71 24.01 -4.49 -1.57
C ALA A 71 24.88 -3.99 -0.41
N ARG A 72 26.02 -3.34 -0.70
CA ARG A 72 26.89 -2.68 0.29
C ARG A 72 26.47 -1.24 0.64
N ARG A 73 25.36 -0.75 0.04
CA ARG A 73 24.87 0.63 0.18
C ARG A 73 25.86 1.68 -0.34
N GLU A 74 26.67 1.30 -1.33
CA GLU A 74 27.56 2.20 -2.04
C GLU A 74 26.76 2.90 -3.15
N ILE A 75 26.41 4.17 -2.92
CA ILE A 75 25.68 5.01 -3.87
C ILE A 75 26.61 6.18 -4.27
N PRO A 76 26.87 6.41 -5.58
CA PRO A 76 26.32 5.70 -6.74
C PRO A 76 26.79 4.25 -6.88
N THR A 77 25.95 3.40 -7.46
CA THR A 77 26.20 1.97 -7.70
C THR A 77 27.10 1.73 -8.91
N GLY A 78 27.20 2.71 -9.81
CA GLY A 78 27.94 2.61 -11.06
C GLY A 78 27.09 2.17 -12.26
N ASP A 79 25.82 1.80 -12.06
CA ASP A 79 24.85 1.69 -13.15
C ASP A 79 24.04 3.01 -13.26
N PRO A 80 24.16 3.76 -14.38
CA PRO A 80 23.56 5.08 -14.49
C PRO A 80 22.02 5.05 -14.47
N THR A 81 21.41 3.94 -14.90
CA THR A 81 19.95 3.78 -14.87
C THR A 81 19.48 3.60 -13.44
N VAL A 82 20.12 2.71 -12.68
CA VAL A 82 19.84 2.48 -11.26
C VAL A 82 20.06 3.76 -10.46
N ASP A 83 21.21 4.42 -10.65
CA ASP A 83 21.55 5.63 -9.91
C ASP A 83 20.55 6.77 -10.18
N THR A 84 20.09 6.91 -11.43
CA THR A 84 19.04 7.86 -11.78
C THR A 84 17.73 7.56 -11.06
N LEU A 85 17.31 6.30 -11.00
CA LEU A 85 16.07 5.91 -10.32
C LEU A 85 16.15 6.11 -8.80
N LEU A 86 17.28 5.74 -8.18
CA LEU A 86 17.52 5.94 -6.75
C LEU A 86 17.46 7.42 -6.39
N ALA A 87 18.11 8.28 -7.17
CA ALA A 87 18.12 9.72 -6.94
C ALA A 87 16.74 10.35 -7.21
N ARG A 88 16.12 10.04 -8.35
CA ARG A 88 14.84 10.64 -8.77
C ARG A 88 13.71 10.38 -7.79
N TYR A 89 13.66 9.18 -7.20
CA TYR A 89 12.59 8.78 -6.29
C TYR A 89 13.03 8.72 -4.82
N ALA A 90 14.22 9.26 -4.51
CA ALA A 90 14.81 9.29 -3.17
C ALA A 90 14.73 7.92 -2.46
N LEU A 91 15.15 6.87 -3.17
CA LEU A 91 15.07 5.49 -2.69
C LEU A 91 16.27 5.15 -1.81
N SER A 92 16.03 4.42 -0.72
CA SER A 92 17.05 3.95 0.20
C SER A 92 17.09 2.42 0.26
N VAL A 93 18.28 1.85 0.41
CA VAL A 93 18.46 0.39 0.54
C VAL A 93 18.04 -0.04 1.94
N GLY A 94 17.02 -0.88 2.00
CA GLY A 94 16.54 -1.51 3.22
C GLY A 94 17.28 -2.81 3.53
N SER A 95 16.52 -3.91 3.58
CA SER A 95 17.02 -5.23 3.88
C SER A 95 17.79 -5.80 2.69
N VAL A 96 18.83 -6.60 2.96
CA VAL A 96 19.65 -7.28 1.96
C VAL A 96 19.93 -8.70 2.43
N PHE A 97 19.67 -9.68 1.58
CA PHE A 97 19.91 -11.10 1.85
C PHE A 97 20.43 -11.80 0.61
N THR A 98 21.22 -12.85 0.79
CA THR A 98 21.61 -13.75 -0.30
C THR A 98 20.71 -14.97 -0.28
N LEU A 99 20.06 -15.25 -1.41
CA LEU A 99 19.23 -16.43 -1.59
C LEU A 99 20.10 -17.69 -1.77
N SER A 100 19.51 -18.86 -1.54
CA SER A 100 20.21 -20.15 -1.69
C SER A 100 20.74 -20.41 -3.11
N ASN A 101 20.13 -19.78 -4.12
CA ASN A 101 20.58 -19.82 -5.51
C ASN A 101 21.71 -18.82 -5.84
N GLY A 102 22.21 -18.08 -4.84
CA GLY A 102 23.27 -17.09 -4.97
C GLY A 102 22.81 -15.70 -5.38
N ASP A 103 21.52 -15.47 -5.66
CA ASP A 103 21.00 -14.14 -5.98
C ASP A 103 20.98 -13.22 -4.75
N VAL A 104 21.02 -11.91 -5.00
CA VAL A 104 20.78 -10.90 -3.97
C VAL A 104 19.30 -10.57 -3.97
N PHE A 105 18.68 -10.64 -2.81
CA PHE A 105 17.35 -10.13 -2.54
C PHE A 105 17.48 -8.87 -1.69
N LEU A 106 16.87 -7.77 -2.14
CA LEU A 106 16.91 -6.51 -1.38
C LEU A 106 15.61 -5.73 -1.48
N THR A 107 15.42 -4.82 -0.54
CA THR A 107 14.30 -3.87 -0.57
C THR A 107 14.78 -2.43 -0.80
N LEU A 108 14.01 -1.66 -1.56
CA LEU A 108 14.17 -0.22 -1.73
C LEU A 108 12.98 0.49 -1.08
N GLY A 109 13.25 1.34 -0.09
CA GLY A 109 12.25 2.15 0.59
C GLY A 109 12.17 3.56 0.01
N SER A 110 10.97 4.16 -0.02
CA SER A 110 10.77 5.56 -0.38
C SER A 110 10.34 6.41 0.83
N ALA A 111 10.79 7.66 0.88
CA ALA A 111 10.40 8.60 1.94
C ALA A 111 8.91 8.98 1.88
N GLY A 112 8.36 9.11 0.67
CA GLY A 112 6.95 9.37 0.39
C GLY A 112 6.23 8.17 -0.25
N PRO A 113 4.89 8.17 -0.29
CA PRO A 113 4.14 7.15 -1.01
C PRO A 113 4.38 7.28 -2.52
N LEU A 114 4.64 6.16 -3.16
CA LEU A 114 4.82 5.99 -4.60
C LEU A 114 3.90 4.88 -5.10
N ASN A 115 3.60 4.92 -6.39
CA ASN A 115 3.07 3.76 -7.11
C ASN A 115 4.22 2.75 -7.29
N VAL A 116 4.44 1.92 -6.29
CA VAL A 116 5.54 0.94 -6.28
C VAL A 116 5.40 -0.06 -7.42
N LYS A 117 4.18 -0.35 -7.88
CA LYS A 117 3.95 -1.22 -9.04
C LYS A 117 4.55 -0.61 -10.30
N ALA A 118 4.26 0.68 -10.56
CA ALA A 118 4.85 1.40 -11.69
C ALA A 118 6.38 1.52 -11.56
N LEU A 119 6.88 1.77 -10.33
CA LEU A 119 8.32 1.82 -10.08
C LEU A 119 9.01 0.50 -10.41
N GLY A 120 8.42 -0.64 -10.02
CA GLY A 120 8.95 -1.97 -10.30
C GLY A 120 9.13 -2.21 -11.80
N THR A 121 8.20 -1.76 -12.64
CA THR A 121 8.30 -1.86 -14.10
C THR A 121 9.53 -1.14 -14.67
N LEU A 122 9.99 -0.04 -14.04
CA LEU A 122 11.21 0.65 -14.45
C LEU A 122 12.48 -0.17 -14.14
N PHE A 123 12.45 -1.04 -13.13
CA PHE A 123 13.57 -1.91 -12.77
C PHE A 123 13.62 -3.21 -13.59
N VAL A 124 12.46 -3.78 -13.99
CA VAL A 124 12.41 -5.04 -14.76
C VAL A 124 13.23 -4.99 -16.05
N GLY A 125 13.40 -3.81 -16.65
CA GLY A 125 14.19 -3.62 -17.88
C GLY A 125 15.71 -3.55 -17.67
N ILE A 126 16.20 -3.53 -16.44
CA ILE A 126 17.62 -3.33 -16.13
C ILE A 126 18.35 -4.68 -16.10
N ALA A 127 19.47 -4.77 -16.80
CA ALA A 127 20.31 -5.96 -16.79
C ALA A 127 20.77 -6.30 -15.36
N GLY A 128 20.46 -7.53 -14.92
CA GLY A 128 20.76 -7.98 -13.56
C GLY A 128 19.54 -8.04 -12.65
N VAL A 129 18.44 -7.39 -13.01
CA VAL A 129 17.15 -7.54 -12.31
C VAL A 129 16.45 -8.80 -12.81
N LYS A 130 16.12 -9.71 -11.88
CA LYS A 130 15.31 -10.92 -12.15
C LYS A 130 13.83 -10.68 -11.86
N SER A 131 13.53 -9.95 -10.80
CA SER A 131 12.17 -9.51 -10.47
C SER A 131 12.21 -8.18 -9.72
N ALA A 132 11.12 -7.42 -9.88
CA ALA A 132 10.89 -6.17 -9.16
C ALA A 132 9.40 -6.02 -8.89
N GLU A 133 8.99 -6.09 -7.63
CA GLU A 133 7.57 -6.08 -7.24
C GLU A 133 7.34 -5.39 -5.89
N PRO A 134 6.11 -4.91 -5.61
CA PRO A 134 5.81 -4.33 -4.31
C PRO A 134 6.04 -5.30 -3.16
N ASN A 135 6.76 -4.86 -2.12
CA ASN A 135 6.97 -5.60 -0.88
C ASN A 135 5.75 -5.45 0.06
N GLY A 136 4.61 -6.00 -0.37
CA GLY A 136 3.34 -5.94 0.36
C GLY A 136 3.19 -7.00 1.45
N ALA A 137 2.11 -6.93 2.23
CA ALA A 137 1.76 -7.98 3.17
C ALA A 137 1.17 -9.22 2.47
N ILE A 138 1.36 -10.37 3.12
CA ILE A 138 0.71 -11.64 2.79
C ILE A 138 -0.42 -11.86 3.79
N GLY A 139 -1.50 -12.51 3.33
CA GLY A 139 -2.68 -12.80 4.13
C GLY A 139 -3.75 -11.75 3.92
N ASP A 140 -4.58 -11.57 4.93
CA ASP A 140 -5.74 -10.68 4.90
C ASP A 140 -5.96 -10.05 6.29
N GLY A 141 -6.88 -9.11 6.40
CA GLY A 141 -7.20 -8.47 7.67
C GLY A 141 -8.25 -7.38 7.57
N ALA A 142 -8.10 -6.37 8.43
CA ALA A 142 -8.88 -5.15 8.33
C ALA A 142 -8.41 -4.32 7.13
N ASP A 143 -9.34 -3.66 6.46
CA ASP A 143 -9.02 -2.82 5.31
C ASP A 143 -10.02 -1.67 5.15
N ILE A 144 -9.60 -0.63 4.42
CA ILE A 144 -10.45 0.48 4.01
C ILE A 144 -10.31 0.65 2.50
N VAL A 145 -11.41 0.48 1.79
CA VAL A 145 -11.48 0.74 0.34
C VAL A 145 -12.37 1.93 0.08
N ALA A 146 -12.02 2.69 -0.96
CA ALA A 146 -12.72 3.91 -1.32
C ALA A 146 -13.03 3.96 -2.81
N SER A 147 -14.15 4.60 -3.16
CA SER A 147 -14.47 4.97 -4.54
C SER A 147 -15.06 6.38 -4.58
N LEU A 148 -14.81 7.08 -5.69
CA LEU A 148 -15.34 8.41 -5.93
C LEU A 148 -16.47 8.34 -6.96
N SER A 149 -17.64 8.90 -6.62
CA SER A 149 -18.79 9.10 -7.49
C SER A 149 -19.32 10.53 -7.29
N SER A 150 -20.63 10.70 -7.03
CA SER A 150 -21.20 11.97 -6.53
C SER A 150 -20.86 12.27 -5.07
N ALA A 151 -20.27 11.31 -4.38
CA ALA A 151 -19.76 11.39 -3.01
C ALA A 151 -18.54 10.45 -2.90
N VAL A 152 -17.73 10.61 -1.85
CA VAL A 152 -16.71 9.61 -1.52
C VAL A 152 -17.36 8.47 -0.75
N LEU A 153 -17.33 7.27 -1.32
CA LEU A 153 -17.84 6.06 -0.69
C LEU A 153 -16.69 5.34 0.01
N LEU A 154 -16.79 5.19 1.33
CA LEU A 154 -15.81 4.47 2.14
C LEU A 154 -16.42 3.16 2.63
N THR A 155 -15.69 2.07 2.43
CA THR A 155 -16.01 0.77 3.02
C THR A 155 -14.89 0.36 3.95
N TYR A 156 -15.18 0.37 5.24
CA TYR A 156 -14.34 -0.19 6.28
C TYR A 156 -14.68 -1.67 6.42
N SER A 157 -13.67 -2.51 6.58
CA SER A 157 -13.88 -3.93 6.81
C SER A 157 -12.98 -4.47 7.90
N VAL A 158 -13.50 -5.44 8.65
CA VAL A 158 -12.75 -6.23 9.62
C VAL A 158 -12.94 -7.70 9.26
N GLY A 159 -11.86 -8.34 8.83
CA GLY A 159 -11.79 -9.79 8.64
C GLY A 159 -11.37 -10.48 9.94
N TYR A 160 -11.84 -11.70 10.17
CA TYR A 160 -11.49 -12.49 11.37
C TYR A 160 -11.49 -14.00 11.10
N GLY A 161 -10.87 -14.75 12.02
CA GLY A 161 -10.61 -16.19 11.90
C GLY A 161 -9.27 -16.51 11.24
N ASP A 162 -9.23 -17.25 10.12
CA ASP A 162 -7.96 -17.63 9.45
C ASP A 162 -7.45 -16.54 8.49
N CYS A 163 -7.07 -15.38 9.03
CA CYS A 163 -6.58 -14.26 8.22
C CYS A 163 -5.21 -14.49 7.54
N PRO A 164 -4.25 -15.28 8.07
CA PRO A 164 -3.04 -15.62 7.32
C PRO A 164 -3.30 -16.31 5.97
N ALA A 165 -4.39 -17.09 5.86
CA ALA A 165 -4.81 -17.75 4.62
C ALA A 165 -5.90 -16.98 3.85
N GLY A 166 -6.36 -15.84 4.36
CA GLY A 166 -7.55 -15.14 3.89
C GLY A 166 -8.70 -15.31 4.86
N CYS A 167 -9.09 -14.21 5.53
CA CYS A 167 -10.05 -14.26 6.65
C CYS A 167 -11.34 -15.00 6.25
N ILE A 168 -11.76 -15.96 7.07
CA ILE A 168 -12.94 -16.81 6.79
C ILE A 168 -14.27 -16.05 6.86
N ALA A 169 -14.28 -14.94 7.60
CA ALA A 169 -15.42 -14.10 7.80
C ALA A 169 -15.00 -12.64 7.78
N ARG A 170 -15.91 -11.78 7.30
CA ARG A 170 -15.66 -10.35 7.17
C ARG A 170 -16.94 -9.55 7.41
N ARG A 171 -16.81 -8.50 8.21
CA ARG A 171 -17.83 -7.49 8.44
C ARG A 171 -17.47 -6.22 7.69
N PHE A 172 -18.46 -5.57 7.10
CA PHE A 172 -18.30 -4.31 6.37
C PHE A 172 -19.14 -3.19 6.99
N TYR A 173 -18.63 -1.97 6.94
CA TYR A 173 -19.29 -0.74 7.36
C TYR A 173 -19.14 0.31 6.26
N HIS A 174 -20.26 0.85 5.80
CA HIS A 174 -20.30 1.71 4.63
C HIS A 174 -20.65 3.14 5.02
N PHE A 175 -19.89 4.09 4.49
CA PHE A 175 -20.12 5.52 4.67
C PHE A 175 -20.13 6.22 3.32
N ALA A 176 -20.99 7.23 3.19
CA ALA A 176 -20.88 8.24 2.15
C ALA A 176 -20.42 9.56 2.79
N VAL A 177 -19.45 10.21 2.16
CA VAL A 177 -19.01 11.56 2.53
C VAL A 177 -19.30 12.50 1.38
N HIS A 178 -20.18 13.45 1.63
CA HIS A 178 -20.66 14.42 0.65
C HIS A 178 -19.77 15.66 0.63
N ASP A 179 -19.83 16.43 -0.46
CA ASP A 179 -18.97 17.60 -0.68
C ASP A 179 -19.20 18.72 0.35
N ASP A 180 -20.38 18.76 0.98
CA ASP A 180 -20.72 19.70 2.05
C ASP A 180 -20.14 19.30 3.43
N GLY A 181 -19.41 18.19 3.49
CA GLY A 181 -18.83 17.64 4.71
C GLY A 181 -19.77 16.71 5.49
N THR A 182 -21.00 16.50 5.02
CA THR A 182 -21.94 15.56 5.64
C THR A 182 -21.42 14.13 5.54
N VAL A 183 -21.40 13.43 6.68
CA VAL A 183 -21.07 12.00 6.76
C VAL A 183 -22.36 11.21 7.00
N GLU A 184 -22.66 10.31 6.09
CA GLU A 184 -23.82 9.42 6.16
C GLU A 184 -23.36 7.98 6.40
N TYR A 185 -23.95 7.31 7.38
CA TYR A 185 -23.76 5.87 7.58
C TYR A 185 -24.79 5.09 6.77
N LEU A 186 -24.32 4.33 5.78
CA LEU A 186 -25.16 3.58 4.84
C LEU A 186 -25.53 2.18 5.34
N GLY A 187 -25.03 1.79 6.51
CA GLY A 187 -25.27 0.48 7.11
C GLY A 187 -24.05 -0.44 7.10
N ALA A 188 -24.27 -1.66 7.59
CA ALA A 188 -23.26 -2.70 7.66
C ALA A 188 -23.75 -3.99 7.02
N SER A 189 -22.81 -4.75 6.47
CA SER A 189 -23.08 -5.97 5.72
C SER A 189 -22.03 -7.05 6.02
N GLY A 190 -22.19 -8.22 5.41
CA GLY A 190 -21.32 -9.37 5.62
C GLY A 190 -21.64 -10.18 6.87
N ALA A 191 -20.63 -10.83 7.43
CA ALA A 191 -20.74 -11.70 8.60
C ALA A 191 -21.19 -10.92 9.86
N PRO A 192 -21.56 -11.59 10.96
CA PRO A 192 -21.77 -10.95 12.25
C PRO A 192 -20.53 -10.14 12.71
N PRO A 193 -20.68 -9.12 13.56
CA PRO A 193 -19.53 -8.39 14.09
C PRO A 193 -18.62 -9.33 14.89
N PRO A 194 -17.28 -9.28 14.70
CA PRO A 194 -16.37 -10.06 15.53
C PRO A 194 -16.43 -9.62 16.99
N GLN A 195 -16.18 -10.56 17.91
CA GLN A 195 -16.10 -10.23 19.32
C GLN A 195 -14.87 -9.33 19.57
N PRO A 196 -15.00 -8.26 20.38
CA PRO A 196 -13.86 -7.42 20.74
C PRO A 196 -12.69 -8.26 21.29
N GLY A 197 -11.52 -8.16 20.67
CA GLY A 197 -10.31 -8.86 21.10
C GLY A 197 -10.05 -10.23 20.45
N GLN A 198 -10.88 -10.68 19.49
CA GLN A 198 -10.53 -11.82 18.64
C GLN A 198 -9.88 -11.36 17.33
N PRO A 199 -8.81 -12.02 16.87
CA PRO A 199 -8.25 -11.79 15.55
C PRO A 199 -9.18 -12.28 14.43
#